data_AF-A0A3E0PNE5-F1
#
_entry.id   AF-A0A3E0PNE5-F1
#
_cell.length_a   1.000
_cell.length_b   1.000
_cell.length_c   1.000
_cell.angle_alpha   90.00
_cell.angle_beta   90.00
_cell.angle_gamma   90.00
#
_symmetry.space_group_name_H-M   'P 1'
#
loop_
_entity.id
_entity.type
_entity.pdbx_description
1 polymer ?
#
loop_
_entity_poly.entity_id
_entity_poly.type
_entity_poly.pdbx_seq_one_letter_code
_entity_poly.pdbx_strand_id
1 'polypeptide(L)'
;MRNSYALASGLLLALSCLAAAGSPARADEATASTPLGKQIANFELRDFGGKPYTLDALRDRQAVVVAFLGTECPLAKLYAPRLVQLADRFADSGVAFLAINANQQDSLSEMAAYAKSHKLNFPLLKDVGNVVADQMGAVRTPEVFLLDGDRKVCYRGRIDDQYVVGRQRDAATREDLALAIEELLAGKPVSQAVTEAPGCFIGRVYEPLEDAEVTYTGDVAAVLNRRCVECHRDGEIAPFALTSYDDVVGWAETIAEVIKDERMPPWHANPDYGTFSNDCRMSQEEKQLIYDWVAAGAPEGDPADLPKQPEFFAGWRLPRIDQEVFMSDEAFRVPAEGTVSYKYFWVDPGFTEDKWIQGAQCKAGNREVVHHIIVFVKPPPGGKRTGRGKGISRGFLAATAPGADPLLLEDGMAKFVPAGSQLVFQMHYTPNGSAQDDRSSIGLMFADPADVRKEVNTLAAQNHLLFIPPREPNYQTSAWHTFRRDTLLLSMFPHMHVRGKAFRYEVRYPDGTEEILLDVPRYDFNWQQTYELAEPKLLPKGTRMRCLAAYDNSTDNIANPNPDRIVHWGDQTWDEMLIGFMEVTDPDPTPRTAKTAATSDTSAAQ
;
A
#
# COMPACT_ATOMS: atom_id res chain seq x y z
N MET A 1 25.67 81.55 16.95
CA MET A 1 26.26 80.92 18.15
C MET A 1 26.44 79.44 17.79
N ARG A 2 27.61 78.98 17.30
CA ARG A 2 28.83 78.55 18.04
C ARG A 2 28.46 77.58 19.19
N ASN A 3 28.94 76.33 19.28
CA ASN A 3 30.27 75.80 18.94
C ASN A 3 30.27 74.29 18.60
N SER A 4 31.25 73.92 17.76
CA SER A 4 31.80 72.60 17.39
C SER A 4 32.49 71.90 18.60
N TYR A 5 32.83 70.60 18.58
CA TYR A 5 34.02 70.01 17.92
C TYR A 5 33.93 68.48 17.75
N ALA A 6 34.60 68.00 16.71
CA ALA A 6 34.81 66.60 16.31
C ALA A 6 35.97 65.91 17.05
N LEU A 7 36.05 64.57 16.98
CA LEU A 7 37.21 63.82 16.47
C LEU A 7 37.00 62.29 16.50
N ALA A 8 37.51 61.64 15.45
CA ALA A 8 37.52 60.22 15.17
C ALA A 8 38.62 59.46 15.93
N SER A 9 38.47 58.13 16.07
CA SER A 9 39.57 57.15 15.97
C SER A 9 39.02 55.72 15.93
N GLY A 10 39.53 54.94 14.99
CA GLY A 10 39.10 53.57 14.68
C GLY A 10 39.54 52.52 15.70
N LEU A 11 38.88 51.37 15.63
CA LEU A 11 39.20 50.19 16.41
C LEU A 11 39.52 49.03 15.46
N LEU A 12 40.79 48.68 15.39
CA LEU A 12 41.25 47.35 14.97
C LEU A 12 40.76 46.33 16.01
N LEU A 13 40.09 45.27 15.59
CA LEU A 13 40.02 44.03 16.37
C LEU A 13 40.81 42.94 15.65
N ALA A 14 41.79 42.41 16.37
CA ALA A 14 42.73 41.39 15.95
C ALA A 14 42.07 40.01 15.86
N LEU A 15 42.46 39.27 14.82
CA LEU A 15 42.29 37.84 14.64
C LEU A 15 42.84 37.08 15.86
N SER A 16 42.04 36.16 16.38
CA SER A 16 42.53 35.00 17.13
C SER A 16 41.94 33.73 16.49
N CYS A 17 42.77 33.08 15.68
CA CYS A 17 42.48 31.77 15.08
C CYS A 17 42.67 30.68 16.14
N LEU A 18 41.58 30.07 16.61
CA LEU A 18 41.62 28.70 17.13
C LEU A 18 41.29 27.75 15.98
N ALA A 19 42.30 27.02 15.51
CA ALA A 19 42.14 25.92 14.58
C ALA A 19 41.56 24.71 15.31
N ALA A 20 40.25 24.50 15.20
CA ALA A 20 39.66 23.18 15.39
C ALA A 20 39.79 22.43 14.05
N ALA A 21 40.61 21.39 14.04
CA ALA A 21 40.72 20.46 12.92
C ALA A 21 39.39 19.69 12.79
N GLY A 22 38.47 20.25 12.00
CA GLY A 22 37.31 19.51 11.51
C GLY A 22 37.79 18.58 10.40
N SER A 23 37.66 17.28 10.62
CA SER A 23 37.66 16.30 9.53
C SER A 23 36.65 16.76 8.48
N PRO A 24 37.00 16.85 7.19
CA PRO A 24 35.98 17.06 6.18
C PRO A 24 35.10 15.82 6.19
N ALA A 25 33.86 16.00 6.66
CA ALA A 25 32.78 15.07 6.40
C ALA A 25 32.76 14.85 4.88
N ARG A 26 33.10 13.63 4.48
CA ARG A 26 33.13 13.21 3.09
C ARG A 26 31.67 13.05 2.65
N ALA A 27 31.06 14.16 2.28
CA ALA A 27 29.88 14.19 1.44
C ALA A 27 30.30 13.79 0.01
N ASP A 28 30.64 12.52 -0.17
CA ASP A 28 30.64 11.84 -1.47
C ASP A 28 29.41 10.92 -1.47
N GLU A 29 28.20 11.49 -1.40
CA GLU A 29 27.03 10.80 -1.91
C GLU A 29 27.15 10.77 -3.44
N ALA A 30 27.55 9.60 -3.93
CA ALA A 30 27.50 9.10 -5.29
C ALA A 30 26.82 10.01 -6.33
N THR A 31 27.60 10.93 -6.92
CA THR A 31 27.41 11.24 -8.33
C THR A 31 28.01 10.08 -9.12
N ALA A 32 27.29 8.96 -9.19
CA ALA A 32 27.55 7.95 -10.21
C ALA A 32 27.54 8.71 -11.55
N SER A 33 28.68 8.72 -12.25
CA SER A 33 28.80 9.39 -13.55
C SER A 33 27.65 8.92 -14.44
N THR A 34 26.75 9.84 -14.80
CA THR A 34 25.59 9.50 -15.63
C THR A 34 26.08 8.75 -16.88
N PRO A 35 25.51 7.59 -17.24
CA PRO A 35 25.98 6.80 -18.38
C PRO A 35 25.69 7.46 -19.72
N LEU A 36 25.14 8.69 -19.76
CA LEU A 36 24.92 9.45 -20.98
C LEU A 36 26.21 9.60 -21.80
N GLY A 37 26.10 9.35 -23.10
CA GLY A 37 27.21 9.36 -24.04
C GLY A 37 28.15 8.15 -23.91
N LYS A 38 28.01 7.30 -22.88
CA LYS A 38 28.78 6.07 -22.75
C LYS A 38 28.39 5.12 -23.88
N GLN A 39 29.40 4.63 -24.60
CA GLN A 39 29.21 3.56 -25.57
C GLN A 39 29.06 2.23 -24.83
N ILE A 40 27.98 1.51 -25.10
CA ILE A 40 27.74 0.18 -24.56
C ILE A 40 28.45 -0.84 -25.45
N ALA A 41 29.37 -1.59 -24.85
CA ALA A 41 30.05 -2.70 -25.51
C ALA A 41 29.07 -3.86 -25.76
N ASN A 42 29.38 -4.69 -26.75
CA ASN A 42 28.58 -5.87 -27.05
C ASN A 42 28.49 -6.81 -25.84
N PHE A 43 27.33 -7.44 -25.68
CA PHE A 43 27.05 -8.48 -24.70
C PHE A 43 26.34 -9.66 -25.36
N GLU A 44 26.36 -10.82 -24.72
CA GLU A 44 25.53 -11.97 -25.08
C GLU A 44 24.73 -12.40 -23.85
N LEU A 45 23.40 -12.28 -23.92
CA LEU A 45 22.48 -12.78 -22.91
C LEU A 45 21.53 -13.81 -23.53
N ARG A 46 20.81 -14.55 -22.69
CA ARG A 46 19.85 -15.57 -23.13
C ARG A 46 18.44 -15.22 -22.66
N ASP A 47 17.45 -15.58 -23.47
CA ASP A 47 16.06 -15.58 -23.01
C ASP A 47 15.77 -16.80 -22.12
N PHE A 48 14.55 -16.87 -21.57
CA PHE A 48 14.08 -18.00 -20.77
C PHE A 48 13.97 -19.33 -21.54
N GLY A 49 14.04 -19.30 -22.88
CA GLY A 49 14.14 -20.49 -23.74
C GLY A 49 15.58 -20.90 -24.06
N GLY A 50 16.58 -20.17 -23.55
CA GLY A 50 18.00 -20.41 -23.77
C GLY A 50 18.53 -19.86 -25.10
N LYS A 51 17.71 -19.14 -25.89
CA LYS A 51 18.14 -18.56 -27.16
C LYS A 51 19.07 -17.37 -26.89
N PRO A 52 20.27 -17.33 -27.52
CA PRO A 52 21.21 -16.23 -27.34
C PRO A 52 20.79 -14.99 -28.13
N TYR A 53 21.05 -13.83 -27.55
CA TYR A 53 20.86 -12.50 -28.12
C TYR A 53 22.08 -11.63 -27.85
N THR A 54 22.51 -10.89 -28.87
CA THR A 54 23.65 -9.96 -28.76
C THR A 54 23.27 -8.55 -29.17
N LEU A 55 23.94 -7.55 -28.61
CA LEU A 55 23.73 -6.15 -29.00
C LEU A 55 24.18 -5.91 -30.45
N ASP A 56 25.27 -6.55 -30.87
CA ASP A 56 25.81 -6.46 -32.23
C ASP A 56 24.84 -6.98 -33.31
N ALA A 57 23.94 -7.91 -32.95
CA ALA A 57 22.89 -8.38 -33.85
C ALA A 57 21.87 -7.27 -34.21
N LEU A 58 21.84 -6.18 -33.44
CA LEU A 58 20.98 -5.02 -33.66
C LEU A 58 21.74 -3.83 -34.29
N ARG A 59 22.96 -4.00 -34.78
CA ARG A 59 23.80 -2.91 -35.33
C ARG A 59 23.19 -2.15 -36.51
N ASP A 60 22.23 -2.74 -37.21
CA ASP A 60 21.50 -2.14 -38.33
C ASP A 60 20.35 -1.22 -37.88
N ARG A 61 20.00 -1.24 -36.60
CA ARG A 61 18.94 -0.43 -36.00
C ARG A 61 19.43 0.98 -35.71
N GLN A 62 18.61 1.97 -36.03
CA GLN A 62 18.92 3.39 -35.76
C GLN A 62 18.93 3.67 -34.26
N ALA A 63 18.10 2.97 -33.49
CA ALA A 63 18.08 3.07 -32.04
C ALA A 63 17.73 1.71 -31.40
N VAL A 64 18.18 1.52 -30.15
CA VAL A 64 17.84 0.36 -29.33
C VAL A 64 17.35 0.83 -27.97
N VAL A 65 16.14 0.43 -27.58
CA VAL A 65 15.61 0.61 -26.24
C VAL A 65 15.95 -0.63 -25.42
N VAL A 66 16.63 -0.42 -24.29
CA VAL A 66 16.90 -1.45 -23.29
C VAL A 66 16.09 -1.15 -22.05
N ALA A 67 15.13 -2.02 -21.72
CA ALA A 67 14.27 -1.89 -20.54
C ALA A 67 14.69 -2.90 -19.46
N PHE A 68 15.12 -2.43 -18.30
CA PHE A 68 15.36 -3.29 -17.15
C PHE A 68 14.04 -3.58 -16.45
N LEU A 69 13.61 -4.84 -16.44
CA LEU A 69 12.31 -5.30 -15.92
C LEU A 69 12.49 -6.47 -14.95
N GLY A 70 11.93 -6.32 -13.75
CA GLY A 70 11.76 -7.37 -12.74
C GLY A 70 10.35 -7.95 -12.80
N THR A 71 10.22 -9.25 -12.57
CA THR A 71 8.94 -9.96 -12.71
C THR A 71 7.96 -9.61 -11.59
N GLU A 72 8.46 -9.28 -10.40
CA GLU A 72 7.63 -8.98 -9.23
C GLU A 72 7.43 -7.49 -8.95
N CYS A 73 8.16 -6.60 -9.62
CA CYS A 73 7.98 -5.16 -9.44
C CYS A 73 6.58 -4.72 -9.92
N PRO A 74 5.73 -4.14 -9.05
CA PRO A 74 4.38 -3.73 -9.45
C PRO A 74 4.39 -2.69 -10.59
N LEU A 75 5.36 -1.77 -10.58
CA LEU A 75 5.49 -0.77 -11.63
C LEU A 75 5.93 -1.39 -12.96
N ALA A 76 6.78 -2.42 -12.95
CA ALA A 76 7.15 -3.13 -14.17
C ALA A 76 5.95 -3.82 -14.81
N LYS A 77 5.11 -4.50 -14.00
CA LYS A 77 3.84 -5.12 -14.44
C LYS A 77 2.90 -4.08 -15.09
N LEU A 78 2.75 -2.89 -14.47
CA LEU A 78 1.95 -1.78 -15.01
C LEU A 78 2.52 -1.20 -16.31
N TYR A 79 3.84 -1.12 -16.44
CA TYR A 79 4.50 -0.56 -17.62
C TYR A 79 4.68 -1.54 -18.78
N ALA A 80 4.55 -2.85 -18.56
CA ALA A 80 4.74 -3.85 -19.61
C ALA A 80 3.80 -3.64 -20.82
N PRO A 81 2.49 -3.41 -20.66
CA PRO A 81 1.60 -3.07 -21.79
C PRO A 81 2.03 -1.79 -22.52
N ARG A 82 2.48 -0.75 -21.80
CA ARG A 82 2.95 0.50 -22.42
C ARG A 82 4.23 0.27 -23.24
N LEU A 83 5.15 -0.55 -22.76
CA LEU A 83 6.36 -0.91 -23.51
C LEU A 83 6.03 -1.68 -24.79
N VAL A 84 5.05 -2.60 -24.75
CA VAL A 84 4.55 -3.30 -25.95
C VAL A 84 3.95 -2.31 -26.95
N GLN A 85 3.13 -1.37 -26.49
CA GLN A 85 2.56 -0.31 -27.35
C GLN A 85 3.64 0.56 -27.99
N LEU A 86 4.68 0.94 -27.24
CA LEU A 86 5.82 1.70 -27.78
C LEU A 86 6.63 0.87 -28.79
N ALA A 87 6.87 -0.41 -28.50
CA ALA A 87 7.55 -1.30 -29.43
C ALA A 87 6.79 -1.45 -30.75
N ASP A 88 5.46 -1.62 -30.70
CA ASP A 88 4.61 -1.66 -31.90
C ASP A 88 4.63 -0.31 -32.65
N ARG A 89 4.55 0.81 -31.92
CA ARG A 89 4.56 2.17 -32.49
C ARG A 89 5.83 2.46 -33.30
N PHE A 90 6.98 1.97 -32.86
CA PHE A 90 8.28 2.26 -33.48
C PHE A 90 8.88 1.09 -34.29
N ALA A 91 8.16 -0.02 -34.46
CA ALA A 91 8.64 -1.23 -35.14
C ALA A 91 9.20 -0.96 -36.55
N ASP A 92 8.49 -0.13 -37.33
CA ASP A 92 8.87 0.23 -38.71
C ASP A 92 9.80 1.45 -38.80
N SER A 93 10.18 2.04 -37.66
CA SER A 93 11.01 3.25 -37.58
C SER A 93 12.50 2.97 -37.33
N GLY A 94 12.92 1.70 -37.48
CA GLY A 94 14.32 1.30 -37.26
C GLY A 94 14.72 1.23 -35.78
N VAL A 95 13.75 1.20 -34.86
CA VAL A 95 13.98 1.05 -33.41
C VAL A 95 13.81 -0.41 -33.02
N ALA A 96 14.71 -0.94 -32.20
CA ALA A 96 14.54 -2.25 -31.58
C ALA A 96 14.30 -2.11 -30.07
N PHE A 97 13.49 -3.00 -29.52
CA PHE A 97 13.25 -3.11 -28.08
C PHE A 97 13.87 -4.39 -27.55
N LEU A 98 14.42 -4.30 -26.34
CA LEU A 98 14.96 -5.41 -25.59
C LEU A 98 14.64 -5.21 -24.11
N ALA A 99 14.18 -6.25 -23.43
CA ALA A 99 14.07 -6.26 -21.98
C ALA A 99 15.17 -7.12 -21.35
N ILE A 100 15.68 -6.67 -20.21
CA ILE A 100 16.70 -7.35 -19.43
C ILE A 100 16.21 -7.48 -17.99
N ASN A 101 16.21 -8.71 -17.47
CA ASN A 101 15.98 -9.00 -16.07
C ASN A 101 17.34 -9.25 -15.39
N ALA A 102 17.73 -8.34 -14.50
CA ALA A 102 18.98 -8.39 -13.76
C ALA A 102 18.76 -8.68 -12.25
N ASN A 103 17.55 -9.07 -11.86
CA ASN A 103 17.23 -9.44 -10.48
C ASN A 103 17.73 -10.85 -10.19
N GLN A 104 18.53 -11.09 -9.15
CA GLN A 104 18.99 -12.43 -8.82
C GLN A 104 17.86 -13.38 -8.41
N GLN A 105 16.83 -12.84 -7.76
CA GLN A 105 15.68 -13.57 -7.22
C GLN A 105 14.67 -14.03 -8.28
N ASP A 106 14.64 -13.40 -9.46
CA ASP A 106 13.65 -13.74 -10.49
C ASP A 106 14.10 -14.99 -11.27
N SER A 107 13.30 -16.05 -11.26
CA SER A 107 13.56 -17.29 -11.99
C SER A 107 13.24 -17.19 -13.49
N LEU A 108 13.81 -18.11 -14.29
CA LEU A 108 13.47 -18.21 -15.73
C LEU A 108 11.99 -18.55 -15.95
N SER A 109 11.38 -19.32 -15.04
CA SER A 109 9.95 -19.66 -15.09
C SER A 109 9.07 -18.42 -14.87
N GLU A 110 9.40 -17.57 -13.91
CA GLU A 110 8.67 -16.32 -13.67
C GLU A 110 8.84 -15.36 -14.85
N MET A 111 10.05 -15.26 -15.42
CA MET A 111 10.27 -14.48 -16.64
C MET A 111 9.41 -14.97 -17.81
N ALA A 112 9.29 -16.28 -18.00
CA ALA A 112 8.44 -16.85 -19.04
C ALA A 112 6.95 -16.56 -18.78
N ALA A 113 6.50 -16.67 -17.52
CA ALA A 113 5.14 -16.34 -17.11
C ALA A 113 4.83 -14.87 -17.36
N TYR A 114 5.72 -13.97 -16.93
CA TYR A 114 5.63 -12.52 -17.12
C TYR A 114 5.57 -12.14 -18.60
N ALA A 115 6.48 -12.68 -19.42
CA ALA A 115 6.50 -12.39 -20.85
C ALA A 115 5.19 -12.82 -21.54
N LYS A 116 4.64 -13.96 -21.13
CA LYS A 116 3.38 -14.50 -21.66
C LYS A 116 2.16 -13.71 -21.18
N SER A 117 2.05 -13.40 -19.89
CA SER A 117 0.89 -12.70 -19.31
C SER A 117 0.76 -11.28 -19.86
N HIS A 118 1.88 -10.59 -20.02
CA HIS A 118 1.94 -9.23 -20.56
C HIS A 118 2.11 -9.17 -22.08
N LYS A 119 2.17 -10.33 -22.76
CA LYS A 119 2.27 -10.45 -24.23
C LYS A 119 3.44 -9.66 -24.81
N LEU A 120 4.62 -9.76 -24.20
CA LEU A 120 5.82 -9.08 -24.69
C LEU A 120 6.11 -9.51 -26.14
N ASN A 121 6.21 -8.54 -27.03
CA ASN A 121 6.51 -8.70 -28.46
C ASN A 121 8.00 -8.51 -28.77
N PHE A 122 8.83 -8.28 -27.75
CA PHE A 122 10.28 -8.19 -27.81
C PHE A 122 10.95 -9.16 -26.82
N PRO A 123 12.24 -9.50 -26.99
CA PRO A 123 12.92 -10.46 -26.13
C PRO A 123 13.07 -9.97 -24.68
N LEU A 124 12.89 -10.88 -23.72
CA LEU A 124 13.22 -10.69 -22.29
C LEU A 124 14.39 -11.60 -21.93
N LEU A 125 15.52 -11.00 -21.59
CA LEU A 125 16.80 -11.70 -21.38
C LEU A 125 17.18 -11.72 -19.90
N LYS A 126 17.89 -12.77 -19.47
CA LYS A 126 18.45 -12.88 -18.12
C LYS A 126 19.88 -12.35 -18.10
N ASP A 127 20.16 -11.40 -17.20
CA ASP A 127 21.50 -10.86 -16.94
C ASP A 127 22.11 -11.49 -15.69
N VAL A 128 22.60 -12.73 -15.85
CA VAL A 128 23.23 -13.50 -14.76
C VAL A 128 24.52 -12.79 -14.32
N GLY A 129 24.66 -12.54 -13.02
CA GLY A 129 25.82 -11.85 -12.47
C GLY A 129 25.87 -10.36 -12.83
N ASN A 130 24.74 -9.77 -13.25
CA ASN A 130 24.56 -8.32 -13.31
C ASN A 130 25.44 -7.55 -14.31
N VAL A 131 26.04 -8.24 -15.28
CA VAL A 131 27.06 -7.70 -16.20
C VAL A 131 26.55 -6.51 -17.00
N VAL A 132 25.37 -6.61 -17.63
CA VAL A 132 24.83 -5.54 -18.47
C VAL A 132 24.28 -4.41 -17.60
N ALA A 133 23.60 -4.74 -16.51
CA ALA A 133 23.08 -3.75 -15.58
C ALA A 133 24.21 -2.92 -14.94
N ASP A 134 25.37 -3.49 -14.62
CA ASP A 134 26.57 -2.77 -14.15
C ASP A 134 27.19 -1.90 -15.25
N GLN A 135 27.29 -2.45 -16.46
CA GLN A 135 27.81 -1.72 -17.60
C GLN A 135 26.98 -0.48 -17.92
N MET A 136 25.65 -0.58 -17.82
CA MET A 136 24.73 0.53 -18.11
C MET A 136 24.49 1.44 -16.90
N GLY A 137 24.86 1.02 -15.69
CA GLY A 137 24.55 1.74 -14.46
C GLY A 137 23.05 1.75 -14.15
N ALA A 138 22.33 0.69 -14.53
CA ALA A 138 20.92 0.52 -14.21
C ALA A 138 20.77 0.24 -12.71
N VAL A 139 19.79 0.85 -12.06
CA VAL A 139 19.60 0.73 -10.61
C VAL A 139 18.20 0.31 -10.24
N ARG A 140 17.22 0.55 -11.12
CA ARG A 140 15.80 0.33 -10.83
C ARG A 140 15.14 -0.58 -11.86
N THR A 141 14.03 -1.17 -11.45
CA THR A 141 13.02 -1.74 -12.34
C THR A 141 11.67 -1.07 -12.07
N PRO A 142 10.95 -0.57 -13.10
CA PRO A 142 11.40 -0.45 -14.48
C PRO A 142 12.31 0.77 -14.70
N GLU A 143 13.45 0.58 -15.36
CA GLU A 143 14.31 1.66 -15.86
C GLU A 143 14.62 1.42 -17.34
N VAL A 144 14.52 2.45 -18.17
CA VAL A 144 14.75 2.34 -19.62
C VAL A 144 15.95 3.17 -20.06
N PHE A 145 16.65 2.66 -21.06
CA PHE A 145 17.79 3.30 -21.70
C PHE A 145 17.57 3.34 -23.21
N LEU A 146 17.86 4.48 -23.84
CA LEU A 146 17.86 4.62 -25.30
C LEU A 146 19.30 4.68 -25.80
N LEU A 147 19.65 3.79 -26.72
CA LEU A 147 20.94 3.76 -27.39
C LEU A 147 20.80 4.28 -28.83
N ASP A 148 21.68 5.18 -29.27
CA ASP A 148 21.79 5.59 -30.68
C ASP A 148 22.44 4.52 -31.56
N GLY A 149 22.57 4.79 -32.87
CA GLY A 149 23.20 3.93 -33.87
C GLY A 149 24.64 3.52 -33.55
N ASP A 150 25.39 4.33 -32.78
CA ASP A 150 26.74 4.02 -32.29
C ASP A 150 26.73 3.22 -30.98
N ARG A 151 25.54 2.90 -30.47
CA ARG A 151 25.28 2.27 -29.16
C ARG A 151 25.70 3.13 -27.98
N LYS A 152 25.63 4.45 -28.12
CA LYS A 152 25.80 5.40 -27.01
C LYS A 152 24.48 5.65 -26.31
N VAL A 153 24.50 5.77 -24.99
CA VAL A 153 23.29 6.10 -24.21
C VAL A 153 22.90 7.56 -24.45
N CYS A 154 21.71 7.77 -25.02
CA CYS A 154 21.12 9.09 -25.27
C CYS A 154 20.02 9.46 -24.28
N TYR A 155 19.43 8.47 -23.63
CA TYR A 155 18.39 8.66 -22.62
C TYR A 155 18.50 7.59 -21.53
N ARG A 156 18.21 7.96 -20.28
CA ARG A 156 17.94 7.03 -19.19
C ARG A 156 16.82 7.53 -18.28
N GLY A 157 16.02 6.61 -17.74
CA GLY A 157 15.08 6.90 -16.66
C GLY A 157 13.74 6.19 -16.81
N ARG A 158 12.64 6.90 -16.55
CA ARG A 158 11.27 6.37 -16.58
C ARG A 158 10.72 6.22 -17.99
N ILE A 159 9.62 5.50 -18.14
CA ILE A 159 8.91 5.38 -19.41
C ILE A 159 8.07 6.64 -19.68
N ASP A 160 7.29 7.05 -18.69
CA ASP A 160 6.45 8.25 -18.66
C ASP A 160 6.22 8.70 -17.21
N ASP A 161 5.37 9.71 -17.00
CA ASP A 161 5.03 10.23 -15.67
C ASP A 161 3.71 9.71 -15.08
N GLN A 162 3.13 8.63 -15.60
CA GLN A 162 1.84 8.15 -15.11
C GLN A 162 1.92 7.50 -13.73
N TYR A 163 2.94 6.67 -13.48
CA TYR A 163 3.05 5.87 -12.27
C TYR A 163 4.20 6.33 -11.37
N VAL A 164 3.94 6.37 -10.07
CA VAL A 164 4.96 6.42 -9.02
C VAL A 164 4.65 5.35 -7.99
N VAL A 165 5.57 5.08 -7.06
CA VAL A 165 5.30 4.03 -6.07
C VAL A 165 4.10 4.41 -5.20
N GLY A 166 3.06 3.57 -5.22
CA GLY A 166 1.83 3.74 -4.45
C GLY A 166 0.84 4.79 -4.99
N ARG A 167 1.15 5.51 -6.08
CA ARG A 167 0.21 6.50 -6.66
C ARG A 167 0.28 6.52 -8.17
N GLN A 168 -0.82 6.91 -8.80
CA GLN A 168 -0.91 6.98 -10.25
C GLN A 168 -1.77 8.16 -10.70
N ARG A 169 -1.45 8.69 -11.88
CA ARG A 169 -2.31 9.58 -12.64
C ARG A 169 -3.28 8.76 -13.50
N ASP A 170 -4.43 9.34 -13.82
CA ASP A 170 -5.38 8.74 -14.76
C ASP A 170 -4.74 8.51 -16.15
N ALA A 171 -3.83 9.40 -16.56
CA ALA A 171 -3.06 9.30 -17.79
C ALA A 171 -1.69 9.98 -17.63
N ALA A 172 -0.72 9.58 -18.45
CA ALA A 172 0.55 10.28 -18.57
C ALA A 172 0.32 11.71 -19.08
N THR A 173 0.97 12.69 -18.44
CA THR A 173 1.08 14.06 -18.95
C THR A 173 2.34 14.28 -19.80
N ARG A 174 3.31 13.37 -19.69
CA ARG A 174 4.54 13.37 -20.49
C ARG A 174 5.04 11.95 -20.75
N GLU A 175 5.25 11.61 -22.03
CA GLU A 175 5.77 10.32 -22.48
C GLU A 175 7.29 10.39 -22.74
N ASP A 176 8.10 10.44 -21.68
CA ASP A 176 9.53 10.73 -21.78
C ASP A 176 10.31 9.81 -22.75
N LEU A 177 10.09 8.49 -22.68
CA LEU A 177 10.75 7.54 -23.59
C LEU A 177 10.32 7.74 -25.05
N ALA A 178 9.03 7.98 -25.29
CA ALA A 178 8.52 8.18 -26.65
C ALA A 178 9.10 9.46 -27.27
N LEU A 179 9.12 10.56 -26.49
CA LEU A 179 9.71 11.83 -26.90
C LEU A 179 11.21 11.67 -27.19
N ALA A 180 11.96 10.96 -26.34
CA ALA A 180 13.38 10.72 -26.55
C ALA A 180 13.66 9.93 -27.85
N ILE A 181 12.85 8.90 -28.15
CA ILE A 181 12.93 8.15 -29.41
C ILE A 181 12.65 9.06 -30.61
N GLU A 182 11.58 9.83 -30.56
CA GLU A 182 11.19 10.75 -31.65
C GLU A 182 12.25 11.81 -31.92
N GLU A 183 12.82 12.40 -30.88
CA GLU A 183 13.88 13.41 -30.98
C GLU A 183 15.15 12.81 -31.59
N LEU A 184 15.55 11.62 -31.13
CA LEU A 184 16.71 10.91 -31.68
C LEU A 184 16.52 10.57 -33.16
N LEU A 185 15.37 10.01 -33.55
CA LEU A 185 15.04 9.68 -34.94
C LEU A 185 14.97 10.92 -35.84
N ALA A 186 14.57 12.08 -35.28
CA ALA A 186 14.57 13.35 -35.98
C ALA A 186 15.96 14.02 -36.06
N GLY A 187 17.01 13.38 -35.54
CA GLY A 187 18.36 13.96 -35.47
C GLY A 187 18.46 15.16 -34.53
N LYS A 188 17.54 15.30 -33.57
CA LYS A 188 17.53 16.36 -32.57
C LYS A 188 18.19 15.86 -31.28
N PRO A 189 18.80 16.75 -30.48
CA PRO A 189 19.19 16.41 -29.12
C PRO A 189 17.97 16.00 -28.29
N VAL A 190 18.11 14.97 -27.46
CA VAL A 190 17.06 14.54 -26.52
C VAL A 190 16.87 15.65 -25.48
N SER A 191 15.66 16.23 -25.41
CA SER A 191 15.35 17.41 -24.61
C SER A 191 15.43 17.15 -23.12
N GLN A 192 15.10 15.94 -22.69
CA GLN A 192 15.23 15.48 -21.31
C GLN A 192 15.91 14.11 -21.28
N ALA A 193 17.25 14.12 -21.34
CA ALA A 193 18.05 12.90 -21.46
C ALA A 193 18.13 12.06 -20.16
N VAL A 194 17.78 12.64 -19.01
CA VAL A 194 17.74 11.94 -17.71
C VAL A 194 16.43 12.23 -17.01
N THR A 195 15.77 11.18 -16.55
CA THR A 195 14.66 11.25 -15.60
C THR A 195 14.88 10.25 -14.46
N GLU A 196 14.22 10.48 -13.33
CA GLU A 196 14.21 9.52 -12.23
C GLU A 196 13.28 8.36 -12.58
N ALA A 197 13.81 7.13 -12.52
CA ALA A 197 13.03 5.92 -12.75
C ALA A 197 12.33 5.50 -11.43
N PRO A 198 10.99 5.50 -11.38
CA PRO A 198 10.27 5.00 -10.22
C PRO A 198 10.32 3.47 -10.20
N GLY A 199 10.30 2.87 -9.00
CA GLY A 199 10.18 1.41 -8.86
C GLY A 199 11.15 0.80 -7.85
N CYS A 200 11.33 -0.50 -7.95
CA CYS A 200 12.15 -1.28 -7.02
C CYS A 200 13.62 -1.23 -7.44
N PHE A 201 14.55 -1.44 -6.50
CA PHE A 201 15.94 -1.68 -6.85
C PHE A 201 16.08 -2.98 -7.64
N ILE A 202 17.07 -3.03 -8.54
CA ILE A 202 17.48 -4.28 -9.16
C ILE A 202 18.17 -5.12 -8.08
N GLY A 203 17.68 -6.34 -7.83
CA GLY A 203 18.28 -7.25 -6.85
C GLY A 203 19.63 -7.77 -7.33
N ARG A 204 20.71 -7.07 -6.97
CA ARG A 204 22.08 -7.41 -7.40
C ARG A 204 22.63 -8.61 -6.66
N VAL A 205 23.54 -9.36 -7.30
CA VAL A 205 24.38 -10.35 -6.63
C VAL A 205 25.35 -9.60 -5.70
N TYR A 206 25.26 -9.89 -4.40
CA TYR A 206 26.13 -9.29 -3.39
C TYR A 206 27.38 -10.15 -3.17
N GLU A 207 28.48 -9.48 -2.81
CA GLU A 207 29.64 -10.12 -2.17
C GLU A 207 29.58 -9.75 -0.67
N PRO A 208 29.11 -10.67 0.21
CA PRO A 208 28.97 -10.36 1.63
C PRO A 208 30.34 -10.12 2.30
N LEU A 209 30.38 -9.23 3.29
CA LEU A 209 31.58 -9.03 4.12
C LEU A 209 31.85 -10.28 4.97
N GLU A 210 33.09 -10.77 4.96
CA GLU A 210 33.49 -12.00 5.67
C GLU A 210 33.34 -11.90 7.20
N ASP A 211 33.44 -10.70 7.76
CA ASP A 211 33.40 -10.39 9.20
C ASP A 211 32.12 -9.66 9.62
N ALA A 212 31.04 -9.78 8.84
CA ALA A 212 29.75 -9.20 9.17
C ALA A 212 29.18 -9.75 10.48
N GLU A 213 28.89 -8.86 11.44
CA GLU A 213 28.30 -9.23 12.73
C GLU A 213 26.80 -9.53 12.63
N VAL A 214 26.09 -8.90 11.67
CA VAL A 214 24.65 -9.04 11.48
C VAL A 214 24.38 -9.94 10.28
N THR A 215 23.55 -10.97 10.46
CA THR A 215 23.25 -11.97 9.43
C THR A 215 21.75 -12.19 9.24
N TYR A 216 21.37 -12.80 8.11
CA TYR A 216 19.97 -13.13 7.86
C TYR A 216 19.44 -14.11 8.90
N THR A 217 20.12 -15.24 9.09
CA THR A 217 19.66 -16.31 9.99
C THR A 217 19.73 -15.89 11.46
N GLY A 218 20.78 -15.18 11.88
CA GLY A 218 20.97 -14.76 13.26
C GLY A 218 20.04 -13.62 13.71
N ASP A 219 19.76 -12.65 12.82
CA ASP A 219 19.16 -11.37 13.23
C ASP A 219 17.92 -10.99 12.40
N VAL A 220 18.07 -10.94 11.08
CA VAL A 220 17.06 -10.32 10.20
C VAL A 220 15.81 -11.19 10.03
N ALA A 221 15.96 -12.50 9.89
CA ALA A 221 14.83 -13.41 9.70
C ALA A 221 13.82 -13.30 10.85
N ALA A 222 14.28 -13.12 12.08
CA ALA A 222 13.40 -12.95 13.23
C ALA A 222 12.60 -11.63 13.16
N VAL A 223 13.22 -10.54 12.67
CA VAL A 223 12.54 -9.26 12.45
C VAL A 223 11.50 -9.39 11.33
N LEU A 224 11.86 -9.98 10.19
CA LEU A 224 10.94 -10.17 9.06
C LEU A 224 9.76 -11.08 9.42
N ASN A 225 10.00 -12.16 10.17
CA ASN A 225 8.95 -13.06 10.65
C ASN A 225 7.90 -12.33 11.51
N ARG A 226 8.33 -11.37 12.33
CA ARG A 226 7.43 -10.59 13.20
C ARG A 226 6.73 -9.44 12.49
N ARG A 227 7.38 -8.81 11.50
CA ARG A 227 6.93 -7.52 10.93
C ARG A 227 6.41 -7.61 9.50
N CYS A 228 6.83 -8.61 8.74
CA CYS A 228 6.67 -8.62 7.29
C CYS A 228 5.97 -9.89 6.78
N VAL A 229 6.36 -11.06 7.27
CA VAL A 229 5.94 -12.37 6.72
C VAL A 229 4.43 -12.58 6.77
N GLU A 230 3.71 -11.92 7.68
CA GLU A 230 2.25 -11.98 7.71
C GLU A 230 1.61 -11.61 6.36
N CYS A 231 2.13 -10.56 5.71
CA CYS A 231 1.71 -10.11 4.39
C CYS A 231 2.63 -10.61 3.26
N HIS A 232 3.93 -10.79 3.54
CA HIS A 232 4.97 -11.22 2.60
C HIS A 232 5.22 -12.73 2.66
N ARG A 233 4.20 -13.48 2.27
CA ARG A 233 4.24 -14.94 2.09
C ARG A 233 3.34 -15.35 0.94
N ASP A 234 3.59 -16.54 0.41
CA ASP A 234 2.86 -17.05 -0.75
C ASP A 234 1.34 -17.00 -0.54
N GLY A 235 0.66 -16.46 -1.55
CA GLY A 235 -0.80 -16.34 -1.59
C GLY A 235 -1.37 -15.19 -0.74
N GLU A 236 -0.55 -14.40 -0.06
CA GLU A 236 -0.99 -13.18 0.64
C GLU A 236 -0.84 -11.92 -0.22
N ILE A 237 -1.09 -10.74 0.38
CA ILE A 237 -1.30 -9.48 -0.37
C ILE A 237 -0.01 -8.87 -0.94
N ALA A 238 1.15 -9.18 -0.36
CA ALA A 238 2.39 -8.64 -0.87
C ALA A 238 2.78 -9.30 -2.21
N PRO A 239 3.45 -8.57 -3.11
CA PRO A 239 3.81 -9.09 -4.42
C PRO A 239 4.89 -10.17 -4.41
N PHE A 240 5.58 -10.39 -3.28
CA PHE A 240 6.64 -11.40 -3.14
C PHE A 240 6.75 -11.89 -1.69
N ALA A 241 7.28 -13.11 -1.53
CA ALA A 241 7.54 -13.71 -0.23
C ALA A 241 8.82 -13.18 0.42
N LEU A 242 8.87 -13.21 1.75
CA LEU A 242 10.06 -12.88 2.56
C LEU A 242 10.35 -14.01 3.58
N THR A 243 10.08 -15.25 3.18
CA THR A 243 10.09 -16.44 4.05
C THR A 243 11.39 -17.23 3.99
N SER A 244 12.29 -16.94 3.05
CA SER A 244 13.59 -17.60 2.91
C SER A 244 14.69 -16.61 2.54
N TYR A 245 15.96 -16.98 2.73
CA TYR A 245 17.09 -16.12 2.36
C TYR A 245 17.10 -15.79 0.86
N ASP A 246 16.92 -16.80 0.01
CA ASP A 246 16.91 -16.67 -1.45
C ASP A 246 15.84 -15.67 -1.93
N ASP A 247 14.68 -15.67 -1.28
CA ASP A 247 13.63 -14.68 -1.58
C ASP A 247 14.05 -13.28 -1.14
N VAL A 248 14.62 -13.14 0.06
CA VAL A 248 14.83 -11.87 0.75
C VAL A 248 16.04 -11.11 0.20
N VAL A 249 17.14 -11.80 -0.11
CA VAL A 249 18.42 -11.18 -0.48
C VAL A 249 18.29 -10.27 -1.70
N GLY A 250 17.50 -10.67 -2.71
CA GLY A 250 17.24 -9.86 -3.90
C GLY A 250 16.44 -8.58 -3.64
N TRP A 251 15.83 -8.44 -2.46
CA TRP A 251 15.06 -7.25 -2.07
C TRP A 251 15.75 -6.39 -1.02
N ALA A 252 16.96 -6.75 -0.57
CA ALA A 252 17.64 -6.13 0.57
C ALA A 252 17.63 -4.58 0.53
N GLU A 253 18.07 -3.97 -0.58
CA GLU A 253 18.06 -2.51 -0.74
C GLU A 253 16.64 -1.92 -0.82
N THR A 254 15.71 -2.61 -1.47
CA THR A 254 14.31 -2.18 -1.54
C THR A 254 13.66 -2.21 -0.15
N ILE A 255 13.93 -3.26 0.65
CA ILE A 255 13.46 -3.38 2.03
C ILE A 255 14.00 -2.23 2.88
N ALA A 256 15.30 -1.96 2.82
CA ALA A 256 15.90 -0.82 3.54
C ALA A 256 15.27 0.51 3.12
N GLU A 257 15.05 0.73 1.82
CA GLU A 257 14.40 1.95 1.32
C GLU A 257 12.99 2.12 1.87
N VAL A 258 12.13 1.10 1.77
CA VAL A 258 10.73 1.23 2.21
C VAL A 258 10.61 1.41 3.72
N ILE A 259 11.54 0.88 4.50
CA ILE A 259 11.62 1.09 5.95
C ILE A 259 12.10 2.51 6.26
N LYS A 260 13.12 3.00 5.55
CA LYS A 260 13.67 4.36 5.71
C LYS A 260 12.64 5.43 5.34
N ASP A 261 11.87 5.19 4.27
CA ASP A 261 10.81 6.07 3.81
C ASP A 261 9.52 5.95 4.65
N GLU A 262 9.48 5.01 5.61
CA GLU A 262 8.31 4.69 6.44
C GLU A 262 7.08 4.30 5.61
N ARG A 263 7.32 3.70 4.45
CA ARG A 263 6.29 3.05 3.62
C ARG A 263 5.92 1.67 4.18
N MET A 264 6.87 1.00 4.83
CA MET A 264 6.68 -0.30 5.48
C MET A 264 7.34 -0.35 6.86
N PRO A 265 6.74 -1.05 7.84
CA PRO A 265 5.32 -1.42 7.88
C PRO A 265 4.43 -0.18 7.78
N PRO A 266 3.23 -0.28 7.18
CA PRO A 266 2.42 0.88 6.79
C PRO A 266 1.69 1.52 7.97
N TRP A 267 2.37 1.83 9.08
CA TRP A 267 1.75 2.42 10.25
C TRP A 267 1.88 3.95 10.27
N HIS A 268 0.74 4.63 10.13
CA HIS A 268 0.73 6.09 9.98
C HIS A 268 0.20 6.83 11.20
N ALA A 269 -0.10 6.15 12.32
CA ALA A 269 -0.48 6.83 13.55
C ALA A 269 0.73 7.46 14.25
N ASN A 270 0.52 8.67 14.74
CA ASN A 270 1.49 9.44 15.52
C ASN A 270 1.75 8.75 16.88
N PRO A 271 3.01 8.43 17.23
CA PRO A 271 3.38 7.82 18.52
C PRO A 271 2.86 8.57 19.75
N ASP A 272 2.71 9.88 19.66
CA ASP A 272 2.42 10.74 20.82
C ASP A 272 0.97 10.58 21.33
N TYR A 273 0.11 9.91 20.55
CA TYR A 273 -1.32 9.79 20.84
C TYR A 273 -1.81 8.34 20.72
N GLY A 274 -2.57 7.92 21.73
CA GLY A 274 -3.15 6.59 21.79
C GLY A 274 -2.11 5.50 22.08
N THR A 275 -2.61 4.29 22.30
CA THR A 275 -1.79 3.08 22.43
C THR A 275 -2.59 1.95 21.81
N PHE A 276 -2.00 1.25 20.86
CA PHE A 276 -2.72 0.33 20.00
C PHE A 276 -2.15 -1.08 20.09
N SER A 277 -3.00 -2.09 20.19
CA SER A 277 -2.61 -3.51 20.29
C SER A 277 -1.98 -4.02 18.99
N ASN A 278 -2.40 -3.45 17.86
CA ASN A 278 -1.96 -3.82 16.52
C ASN A 278 -0.91 -2.86 15.93
N ASP A 279 -0.19 -2.12 16.78
CA ASP A 279 0.92 -1.25 16.35
C ASP A 279 2.05 -2.08 15.72
N CYS A 280 2.16 -1.99 14.39
CA CYS A 280 3.14 -2.75 13.62
C CYS A 280 4.47 -2.02 13.39
N ARG A 281 4.71 -0.87 14.04
CA ARG A 281 5.97 -0.12 13.88
C ARG A 281 7.19 -0.93 14.31
N MET A 282 8.29 -0.71 13.58
CA MET A 282 9.61 -1.24 13.92
C MET A 282 10.33 -0.35 14.94
N SER A 283 11.01 -0.97 15.89
CA SER A 283 11.93 -0.24 16.79
C SER A 283 13.16 0.28 16.03
N GLN A 284 13.90 1.21 16.62
CA GLN A 284 15.14 1.70 15.99
C GLN A 284 16.21 0.61 15.91
N GLU A 285 16.27 -0.29 16.91
CA GLU A 285 17.18 -1.44 16.85
C GLU A 285 16.80 -2.40 15.72
N GLU A 286 15.50 -2.71 15.55
CA GLU A 286 15.03 -3.57 14.46
C GLU A 286 15.35 -2.96 13.08
N LYS A 287 15.21 -1.65 12.91
CA LYS A 287 15.58 -0.96 11.67
C LYS A 287 17.09 -1.03 11.43
N GLN A 288 17.89 -0.80 12.46
CA GLN A 288 19.35 -0.77 12.35
C GLN A 288 19.91 -2.14 11.94
N LEU A 289 19.37 -3.24 12.47
CA LEU A 289 19.75 -4.60 12.05
C LEU A 289 19.58 -4.80 10.53
N ILE A 290 18.45 -4.34 9.98
CA ILE A 290 18.22 -4.42 8.53
C ILE A 290 19.24 -3.58 7.76
N TYR A 291 19.51 -2.36 8.22
CA TYR A 291 20.45 -1.46 7.53
C TYR A 291 21.89 -1.98 7.57
N ASP A 292 22.34 -2.50 8.71
CA ASP A 292 23.67 -3.07 8.87
C ASP A 292 23.83 -4.34 8.03
N TRP A 293 22.81 -5.19 8.00
CA TRP A 293 22.78 -6.38 7.15
C TRP A 293 22.89 -6.02 5.66
N VAL A 294 22.13 -5.03 5.20
CA VAL A 294 22.18 -4.55 3.81
C VAL A 294 23.55 -3.94 3.49
N ALA A 295 24.08 -3.10 4.39
CA ALA A 295 25.40 -2.48 4.23
C ALA A 295 26.54 -3.50 4.19
N ALA A 296 26.38 -4.64 4.85
CA ALA A 296 27.33 -5.75 4.86
C ALA A 296 27.22 -6.70 3.65
N GLY A 297 26.39 -6.37 2.65
CA GLY A 297 26.17 -7.23 1.48
C GLY A 297 25.24 -8.41 1.74
N ALA A 298 24.30 -8.24 2.69
CA ALA A 298 23.22 -9.18 2.99
C ALA A 298 23.69 -10.63 3.26
N PRO A 299 24.65 -10.86 4.20
CA PRO A 299 25.14 -12.21 4.52
C PRO A 299 24.03 -13.13 5.05
N GLU A 300 24.04 -14.40 4.61
CA GLU A 300 23.05 -15.40 5.05
C GLU A 300 23.23 -15.76 6.53
N GLY A 301 24.46 -16.07 6.96
CA GLY A 301 24.76 -16.57 8.31
C GLY A 301 24.73 -18.10 8.39
N ASP A 302 24.79 -18.65 9.61
CA ASP A 302 24.71 -20.09 9.83
C ASP A 302 23.24 -20.55 9.74
N PRO A 303 22.90 -21.52 8.86
CA PRO A 303 21.54 -22.09 8.79
C PRO A 303 21.03 -22.66 10.11
N ALA A 304 21.90 -23.04 11.05
CA ALA A 304 21.53 -23.52 12.37
C ALA A 304 20.89 -22.44 13.27
N ASP A 305 21.17 -21.16 13.00
CA ASP A 305 20.63 -20.02 13.75
C ASP A 305 19.26 -19.56 13.22
N LEU A 306 18.80 -20.10 12.09
CA LEU A 306 17.55 -19.69 11.45
C LEU A 306 16.35 -19.89 12.41
N PRO A 307 15.59 -18.84 12.74
CA PRO A 307 14.46 -18.95 13.63
C PRO A 307 13.33 -19.76 13.00
N LYS A 308 12.52 -20.40 13.86
CA LYS A 308 11.31 -21.10 13.42
C LYS A 308 10.37 -20.10 12.73
N GLN A 309 9.90 -20.46 11.54
CA GLN A 309 8.91 -19.70 10.78
C GLN A 309 7.55 -19.63 11.53
N PRO A 310 6.80 -18.52 11.44
CA PRO A 310 5.47 -18.42 11.99
C PRO A 310 4.52 -19.47 11.37
N GLU A 311 3.61 -20.01 12.18
CA GLU A 311 2.57 -20.92 11.71
C GLU A 311 1.30 -20.13 11.37
N PHE A 312 0.73 -20.39 10.19
CA PHE A 312 -0.50 -19.77 9.74
C PHE A 312 -1.55 -20.83 9.38
N PHE A 313 -2.82 -20.55 9.66
CA PHE A 313 -3.91 -21.40 9.19
C PHE A 313 -4.08 -21.23 7.67
N ALA A 314 -4.41 -22.32 6.97
CA ALA A 314 -4.48 -22.32 5.52
C ALA A 314 -5.54 -21.30 5.01
N GLY A 315 -5.07 -20.22 4.38
CA GLY A 315 -5.89 -19.22 3.71
C GLY A 315 -6.67 -18.24 4.59
N TRP A 316 -6.57 -18.35 5.93
CA TRP A 316 -7.28 -17.50 6.89
C TRP A 316 -6.36 -17.10 8.06
N ARG A 317 -6.54 -15.88 8.55
CA ARG A 317 -5.88 -15.38 9.78
C ARG A 317 -6.75 -15.63 11.02
N LEU A 318 -8.06 -15.85 10.83
CA LEU A 318 -8.94 -16.29 11.89
C LEU A 318 -8.61 -17.74 12.32
N PRO A 319 -8.75 -18.06 13.63
CA PRO A 319 -8.43 -19.39 14.16
C PRO A 319 -9.39 -20.48 13.65
N ARG A 320 -10.58 -20.11 13.19
CA ARG A 320 -11.56 -21.01 12.55
C ARG A 320 -12.53 -20.23 11.69
N ILE A 321 -13.14 -20.90 10.72
CA ILE A 321 -14.23 -20.38 9.87
C ILE A 321 -15.40 -21.35 9.96
N ASP A 322 -16.54 -20.88 10.47
CA ASP A 322 -17.77 -21.68 10.57
C ASP A 322 -18.57 -21.63 9.27
N GLN A 323 -18.50 -20.49 8.57
CA GLN A 323 -19.18 -20.31 7.29
C GLN A 323 -18.40 -19.36 6.39
N GLU A 324 -18.15 -19.77 5.15
CA GLU A 324 -17.64 -18.91 4.08
C GLU A 324 -18.81 -18.52 3.16
N VAL A 325 -18.93 -17.22 2.85
CA VAL A 325 -19.95 -16.67 1.96
C VAL A 325 -19.26 -15.93 0.81
N PHE A 326 -19.47 -16.39 -0.42
CA PHE A 326 -18.91 -15.75 -1.61
C PHE A 326 -19.73 -14.52 -2.02
N MET A 327 -19.06 -13.53 -2.62
CA MET A 327 -19.71 -12.32 -3.12
C MET A 327 -20.73 -12.62 -4.25
N SER A 328 -20.56 -13.73 -4.97
CA SER A 328 -21.44 -14.17 -6.05
C SER A 328 -21.19 -15.64 -6.41
N ASP A 329 -22.12 -16.23 -7.18
CA ASP A 329 -21.97 -17.58 -7.72
C ASP A 329 -20.89 -17.65 -8.81
N GLU A 330 -20.80 -16.62 -9.65
CA GLU A 330 -19.82 -16.49 -10.73
C GLU A 330 -18.71 -15.49 -10.37
N ALA A 331 -17.55 -15.62 -11.02
CA ALA A 331 -16.45 -14.66 -10.88
C ALA A 331 -16.78 -13.34 -11.61
N PHE A 332 -16.32 -12.22 -11.05
CA PHE A 332 -16.38 -10.91 -11.69
C PHE A 332 -15.12 -10.67 -12.53
N ARG A 333 -15.31 -10.29 -13.81
CA ARG A 333 -14.22 -9.97 -14.73
C ARG A 333 -13.73 -8.53 -14.53
N VAL A 334 -12.50 -8.37 -14.05
CA VAL A 334 -11.82 -7.08 -13.93
C VAL A 334 -11.08 -6.76 -15.24
N PRO A 335 -11.24 -5.54 -15.82
CA PRO A 335 -10.52 -5.14 -17.02
C PRO A 335 -9.02 -4.99 -16.77
N ALA A 336 -8.21 -4.95 -17.84
CA ALA A 336 -6.76 -4.80 -17.75
C ALA A 336 -6.29 -3.39 -17.39
N GLU A 337 -7.04 -2.38 -17.80
CA GLU A 337 -6.71 -0.95 -17.65
C GLU A 337 -7.97 -0.15 -17.32
N GLY A 338 -7.79 1.10 -16.87
CA GLY A 338 -8.85 2.06 -16.59
C GLY A 338 -9.39 2.00 -15.16
N THR A 339 -10.48 2.73 -14.92
CA THR A 339 -11.09 2.84 -13.57
C THR A 339 -12.32 1.96 -13.45
N VAL A 340 -12.37 1.12 -12.42
CA VAL A 340 -13.53 0.29 -12.11
C VAL A 340 -14.36 0.98 -11.02
N SER A 341 -15.54 1.50 -11.38
CA SER A 341 -16.51 1.98 -10.38
C SER A 341 -16.85 0.87 -9.39
N TYR A 342 -17.04 1.26 -8.13
CA TYR A 342 -17.45 0.37 -7.04
C TYR A 342 -18.56 -0.60 -7.47
N LYS A 343 -18.37 -1.88 -7.16
CA LYS A 343 -19.33 -2.94 -7.44
C LYS A 343 -20.00 -3.37 -6.15
N TYR A 344 -21.30 -3.65 -6.24
CA TYR A 344 -22.11 -4.08 -5.12
C TYR A 344 -22.70 -5.45 -5.42
N PHE A 345 -22.43 -6.42 -4.55
CA PHE A 345 -23.00 -7.75 -4.63
C PHE A 345 -23.87 -8.03 -3.41
N TRP A 346 -25.11 -8.45 -3.65
CA TRP A 346 -26.10 -8.72 -2.61
C TRP A 346 -26.26 -10.22 -2.47
N VAL A 347 -25.91 -10.76 -1.31
CA VAL A 347 -25.85 -12.21 -1.08
C VAL A 347 -26.75 -12.58 0.08
N ASP A 348 -27.53 -13.64 -0.09
CA ASP A 348 -28.22 -14.30 1.02
C ASP A 348 -27.29 -15.36 1.62
N PRO A 349 -26.78 -15.17 2.85
CA PRO A 349 -25.93 -16.14 3.52
C PRO A 349 -26.72 -17.35 4.08
N GLY A 350 -28.04 -17.39 3.93
CA GLY A 350 -28.88 -18.49 4.43
C GLY A 350 -29.11 -18.46 5.94
N PHE A 351 -29.02 -17.28 6.58
CA PHE A 351 -29.25 -17.16 8.02
C PHE A 351 -30.73 -17.35 8.37
N THR A 352 -31.14 -18.57 8.71
CA THR A 352 -32.51 -18.88 9.16
C THR A 352 -32.78 -18.52 10.62
N GLU A 353 -31.73 -18.22 11.38
CA GLU A 353 -31.76 -17.80 12.78
C GLU A 353 -30.82 -16.62 13.02
N ASP A 354 -30.98 -15.94 14.15
CA ASP A 354 -30.10 -14.84 14.55
C ASP A 354 -28.66 -15.36 14.76
N LYS A 355 -27.68 -14.62 14.24
CA LYS A 355 -26.26 -14.97 14.36
C LYS A 355 -25.51 -13.94 15.20
N TRP A 356 -24.54 -14.44 15.97
CA TRP A 356 -23.57 -13.64 16.71
C TRP A 356 -22.20 -13.88 16.11
N ILE A 357 -21.59 -12.83 15.57
CA ILE A 357 -20.33 -12.91 14.85
C ILE A 357 -19.22 -12.45 15.80
N GLN A 358 -18.34 -13.37 16.23
CA GLN A 358 -17.16 -13.07 17.04
C GLN A 358 -15.99 -12.64 16.15
N GLY A 359 -15.86 -13.27 14.98
CA GLY A 359 -14.81 -12.95 14.02
C GLY A 359 -15.33 -12.92 12.59
N ALA A 360 -14.74 -12.06 11.76
CA ALA A 360 -15.07 -11.96 10.35
C ALA A 360 -13.84 -11.51 9.54
N GLN A 361 -13.56 -12.21 8.45
CA GLN A 361 -12.44 -11.90 7.56
C GLN A 361 -12.91 -11.89 6.12
N CYS A 362 -12.71 -10.78 5.43
CA CYS A 362 -12.87 -10.74 3.97
C CYS A 362 -11.63 -11.38 3.33
N LYS A 363 -11.84 -12.25 2.35
CA LYS A 363 -10.78 -12.92 1.58
C LYS A 363 -10.93 -12.53 0.11
N ALA A 364 -9.94 -11.81 -0.40
CA ALA A 364 -9.86 -11.51 -1.82
C ALA A 364 -9.64 -12.82 -2.61
N GLY A 365 -10.50 -13.07 -3.61
CA GLY A 365 -10.33 -14.21 -4.51
C GLY A 365 -9.14 -14.04 -5.44
N ASN A 366 -8.86 -12.79 -5.82
CA ASN A 366 -7.72 -12.34 -6.60
C ASN A 366 -7.14 -11.06 -6.00
N ARG A 367 -6.09 -11.23 -5.18
CA ARG A 367 -5.40 -10.13 -4.47
C ARG A 367 -4.71 -9.15 -5.40
N GLU A 368 -4.42 -9.52 -6.66
CA GLU A 368 -3.75 -8.62 -7.60
C GLU A 368 -4.64 -7.46 -8.06
N VAL A 369 -5.96 -7.63 -7.96
CA VAL A 369 -6.93 -6.64 -8.47
C VAL A 369 -7.94 -6.16 -7.44
N VAL A 370 -8.11 -6.85 -6.31
CA VAL A 370 -9.01 -6.40 -5.22
C VAL A 370 -8.26 -5.43 -4.31
N HIS A 371 -8.68 -4.16 -4.30
CA HIS A 371 -8.07 -3.13 -3.45
C HIS A 371 -8.73 -3.01 -2.08
N HIS A 372 -10.05 -3.18 -1.96
CA HIS A 372 -10.68 -3.40 -0.66
C HIS A 372 -12.05 -4.06 -0.82
N ILE A 373 -12.50 -4.68 0.28
CA ILE A 373 -13.82 -5.28 0.42
C ILE A 373 -14.44 -4.72 1.69
N ILE A 374 -15.65 -4.16 1.58
CA ILE A 374 -16.45 -3.78 2.74
C ILE A 374 -17.74 -4.58 2.71
N VAL A 375 -18.01 -5.33 3.77
CA VAL A 375 -19.22 -6.15 3.89
C VAL A 375 -20.19 -5.49 4.86
N PHE A 376 -21.35 -5.10 4.37
CA PHE A 376 -22.44 -4.56 5.18
C PHE A 376 -23.51 -5.61 5.44
N VAL A 377 -24.27 -5.41 6.52
CA VAL A 377 -25.47 -6.21 6.81
C VAL A 377 -26.70 -5.41 6.42
N LYS A 378 -27.54 -5.99 5.57
CA LYS A 378 -28.89 -5.48 5.30
C LYS A 378 -29.93 -6.40 5.95
N PRO A 379 -30.54 -5.98 7.05
CA PRO A 379 -31.66 -6.71 7.65
C PRO A 379 -32.86 -6.84 6.70
N PRO A 380 -33.71 -7.86 6.87
CA PRO A 380 -34.93 -8.00 6.08
C PRO A 380 -35.88 -6.82 6.31
N PRO A 381 -36.78 -6.51 5.36
CA PRO A 381 -37.79 -5.46 5.53
C PRO A 381 -38.59 -5.66 6.83
N GLY A 382 -38.62 -4.64 7.69
CA GLY A 382 -39.30 -4.70 8.99
C GLY A 382 -38.53 -5.43 10.11
N GLY A 383 -37.35 -5.99 9.82
CA GLY A 383 -36.47 -6.62 10.81
C GLY A 383 -35.93 -5.64 11.84
N LYS A 384 -35.55 -6.16 13.02
CA LYS A 384 -34.87 -5.37 14.06
C LYS A 384 -33.54 -4.87 13.48
N ARG A 385 -33.43 -3.57 13.25
CA ARG A 385 -32.17 -2.93 12.87
C ARG A 385 -31.16 -3.11 13.99
N THR A 386 -29.95 -3.56 13.63
CA THR A 386 -28.79 -3.60 14.52
C THR A 386 -28.38 -2.17 14.84
N GLY A 387 -28.27 -1.85 16.13
CA GLY A 387 -28.23 -0.47 16.62
C GLY A 387 -29.59 0.25 16.55
N ARG A 388 -29.91 1.06 17.57
CA ARG A 388 -31.12 1.92 17.61
C ARG A 388 -31.03 3.11 16.63
N GLY A 389 -30.75 2.86 15.35
CA GLY A 389 -30.66 3.84 14.27
C GLY A 389 -31.44 3.40 13.04
N LYS A 390 -32.29 4.28 12.49
CA LYS A 390 -33.00 4.04 11.23
C LYS A 390 -32.03 4.07 10.04
N GLY A 391 -31.68 2.92 9.46
CA GLY A 391 -30.98 2.82 8.17
C GLY A 391 -30.50 1.40 7.89
N ILE A 392 -29.92 1.15 6.72
CA ILE A 392 -28.82 0.17 6.58
C ILE A 392 -27.89 0.35 7.79
N SER A 393 -27.36 -0.72 8.40
CA SER A 393 -26.48 -0.55 9.56
C SER A 393 -25.44 0.49 9.20
N ARG A 394 -25.37 1.60 9.94
CA ARG A 394 -24.47 2.73 9.62
C ARG A 394 -22.98 2.38 9.81
N GLY A 395 -22.67 1.11 10.03
CA GLY A 395 -21.34 0.53 10.08
C GLY A 395 -21.30 -0.82 9.37
N PHE A 396 -20.10 -1.20 8.93
CA PHE A 396 -19.82 -2.45 8.25
C PHE A 396 -19.70 -3.63 9.24
N LEU A 397 -19.89 -4.86 8.77
CA LEU A 397 -19.62 -6.09 9.51
C LEU A 397 -18.12 -6.32 9.59
N ALA A 398 -17.48 -6.37 8.42
CA ALA A 398 -16.04 -6.49 8.24
C ALA A 398 -15.61 -5.63 7.05
N ALA A 399 -14.38 -5.14 7.10
CA ALA A 399 -13.72 -4.47 5.99
C ALA A 399 -12.31 -5.04 5.88
N THR A 400 -11.76 -5.08 4.67
CA THR A 400 -10.34 -5.34 4.46
C THR A 400 -9.84 -4.41 3.37
N ALA A 401 -8.69 -3.81 3.62
CA ALA A 401 -7.80 -3.21 2.64
C ALA A 401 -6.42 -3.90 2.81
N PRO A 402 -5.46 -3.73 1.89
CA PRO A 402 -4.10 -4.18 2.10
C PRO A 402 -3.60 -3.82 3.51
N GLY A 403 -3.07 -4.82 4.22
CA GLY A 403 -2.55 -4.67 5.58
C GLY A 403 -3.59 -4.58 6.70
N ALA A 404 -4.89 -4.64 6.42
CA ALA A 404 -5.91 -4.63 7.46
C ALA A 404 -6.07 -5.99 8.15
N ASP A 405 -6.22 -5.97 9.48
CA ASP A 405 -6.49 -7.15 10.28
C ASP A 405 -7.94 -7.65 10.11
N PRO A 406 -8.17 -8.98 10.23
CA PRO A 406 -9.53 -9.49 10.33
C PRO A 406 -10.20 -8.94 11.59
N LEU A 407 -11.52 -8.82 11.56
CA LEU A 407 -12.27 -8.61 12.79
C LEU A 407 -12.12 -9.86 13.66
N LEU A 408 -11.54 -9.74 14.85
CA LEU A 408 -11.55 -10.77 15.87
C LEU A 408 -11.82 -10.14 17.23
N LEU A 409 -13.02 -10.34 17.74
CA LEU A 409 -13.44 -9.79 19.03
C LEU A 409 -13.05 -10.71 20.19
N GLU A 410 -12.76 -10.09 21.35
CA GLU A 410 -12.49 -10.82 22.59
C GLU A 410 -13.63 -11.77 22.99
N ASP A 411 -13.30 -12.77 23.82
CA ASP A 411 -14.28 -13.72 24.32
C ASP A 411 -15.47 -13.03 25.02
N GLY A 412 -16.67 -13.46 24.64
CA GLY A 412 -17.92 -12.88 25.11
C GLY A 412 -18.34 -11.58 24.40
N MET A 413 -17.58 -11.09 23.43
CA MET A 413 -17.99 -10.00 22.54
C MET A 413 -18.42 -10.54 21.17
N ALA A 414 -19.50 -9.99 20.61
CA ALA A 414 -19.93 -10.34 19.26
C ALA A 414 -20.78 -9.24 18.60
N LYS A 415 -20.76 -9.19 17.26
CA LYS A 415 -21.70 -8.40 16.47
C LYS A 415 -22.97 -9.20 16.21
N PHE A 416 -24.15 -8.60 16.43
CA PHE A 416 -25.43 -9.26 16.19
C PHE A 416 -25.86 -9.12 14.72
N VAL A 417 -26.32 -10.20 14.10
CA VAL A 417 -26.88 -10.23 12.75
C VAL A 417 -28.24 -10.93 12.77
N PRO A 418 -29.35 -10.22 12.47
CA PRO A 418 -30.68 -10.81 12.49
C PRO A 418 -30.86 -11.92 11.45
N ALA A 419 -31.71 -12.90 11.75
CA ALA A 419 -32.18 -13.89 10.79
C ALA A 419 -32.74 -13.21 9.52
N GLY A 420 -32.50 -13.81 8.36
CA GLY A 420 -32.93 -13.32 7.05
C GLY A 420 -32.19 -12.08 6.55
N SER A 421 -31.08 -11.70 7.18
CA SER A 421 -30.26 -10.58 6.71
C SER A 421 -29.44 -10.96 5.47
N GLN A 422 -29.29 -10.03 4.54
CA GLN A 422 -28.37 -10.14 3.41
C GLN A 422 -27.00 -9.54 3.76
N LEU A 423 -25.96 -10.09 3.16
CA LEU A 423 -24.63 -9.47 3.13
C LEU A 423 -24.47 -8.66 1.84
N VAL A 424 -23.89 -7.47 1.97
CA VAL A 424 -23.65 -6.56 0.83
C VAL A 424 -22.15 -6.37 0.70
N PHE A 425 -21.55 -6.94 -0.33
CA PHE A 425 -20.15 -6.74 -0.66
C PHE A 425 -20.01 -5.48 -1.50
N GLN A 426 -19.36 -4.47 -0.95
CA GLN A 426 -18.88 -3.32 -1.69
C GLN A 426 -17.41 -3.59 -2.08
N MET A 427 -17.16 -3.73 -3.38
CA MET A 427 -15.88 -4.12 -3.95
C MET A 427 -15.24 -2.93 -4.67
N HIS A 428 -13.98 -2.65 -4.38
CA HIS A 428 -13.13 -1.73 -5.13
C HIS A 428 -11.99 -2.50 -5.79
N TYR A 429 -11.87 -2.36 -7.11
CA TYR A 429 -10.87 -3.05 -7.91
C TYR A 429 -9.89 -2.06 -8.54
N THR A 430 -8.61 -2.45 -8.59
CA THR A 430 -7.54 -1.72 -9.27
C THR A 430 -6.98 -2.60 -10.38
N PRO A 431 -7.17 -2.27 -11.67
CA PRO A 431 -6.55 -3.00 -12.77
C PRO A 431 -5.01 -3.00 -12.68
N ASN A 432 -4.40 -4.10 -13.15
CA ASN A 432 -2.95 -4.34 -12.99
C ASN A 432 -2.19 -4.52 -14.33
N GLY A 433 -2.78 -4.09 -15.45
CA GLY A 433 -2.20 -4.26 -16.80
C GLY A 433 -2.58 -5.59 -17.48
N SER A 434 -3.37 -6.44 -16.83
CA SER A 434 -3.92 -7.67 -17.41
C SER A 434 -5.37 -7.89 -16.96
N ALA A 435 -6.20 -8.48 -17.82
CA ALA A 435 -7.61 -8.72 -17.46
C ALA A 435 -7.71 -9.97 -16.58
N GLN A 436 -8.37 -9.83 -15.44
CA GLN A 436 -8.35 -10.78 -14.33
C GLN A 436 -9.77 -11.19 -13.92
N ASP A 437 -9.90 -12.32 -13.25
CA ASP A 437 -11.15 -12.76 -12.64
C ASP A 437 -11.01 -12.73 -11.12
N ASP A 438 -12.03 -12.23 -10.42
CA ASP A 438 -12.12 -12.27 -8.96
C ASP A 438 -13.40 -12.96 -8.50
N ARG A 439 -13.26 -13.78 -7.46
CA ARG A 439 -14.41 -14.30 -6.71
C ARG A 439 -14.10 -14.26 -5.23
N SER A 440 -14.22 -13.06 -4.66
CA SER A 440 -13.99 -12.82 -3.24
C SER A 440 -15.08 -13.39 -2.34
N SER A 441 -14.75 -13.54 -1.06
CA SER A 441 -15.61 -14.12 -0.02
C SER A 441 -15.40 -13.47 1.35
N ILE A 442 -16.28 -13.78 2.29
CA ILE A 442 -16.11 -13.49 3.72
C ILE A 442 -16.21 -14.79 4.51
N GLY A 443 -15.24 -15.02 5.39
CA GLY A 443 -15.27 -16.07 6.39
C GLY A 443 -15.82 -15.53 7.71
N LEU A 444 -16.73 -16.28 8.32
CA LEU A 444 -17.42 -15.91 9.55
C LEU A 444 -17.12 -16.91 10.67
N MET A 445 -16.83 -16.40 11.85
CA MET A 445 -16.69 -17.14 13.09
C MET A 445 -17.81 -16.73 14.04
N PHE A 446 -18.68 -17.68 14.38
CA PHE A 446 -19.85 -17.48 15.23
C PHE A 446 -19.50 -17.65 16.71
N ALA A 447 -20.07 -16.79 17.56
CA ALA A 447 -20.12 -17.00 19.00
C ALA A 447 -21.32 -17.87 19.37
N ASP A 448 -21.19 -18.68 20.42
CA ASP A 448 -22.36 -19.25 21.09
C ASP A 448 -23.16 -18.09 21.73
N PRO A 449 -24.47 -17.94 21.42
CA PRO A 449 -25.32 -16.94 22.05
C PRO A 449 -25.29 -16.97 23.59
N ALA A 450 -25.04 -18.13 24.20
CA ALA A 450 -24.94 -18.30 25.64
C ALA A 450 -23.65 -17.71 26.23
N ASP A 451 -22.61 -17.51 25.42
CA ASP A 451 -21.32 -16.95 25.82
C ASP A 451 -21.21 -15.45 25.57
N VAL A 452 -22.08 -14.88 24.73
CA VAL A 452 -22.11 -13.44 24.48
C VAL A 452 -22.51 -12.67 25.74
N ARG A 453 -21.68 -11.71 26.13
CA ARG A 453 -21.87 -10.77 27.25
C ARG A 453 -22.00 -9.32 26.77
N LYS A 454 -21.41 -9.01 25.61
CA LYS A 454 -21.29 -7.65 25.07
C LYS A 454 -21.59 -7.65 23.57
N GLU A 455 -22.53 -6.79 23.16
CA GLU A 455 -22.84 -6.56 21.74
C GLU A 455 -21.97 -5.42 21.19
N VAL A 456 -21.10 -5.74 20.24
CA VAL A 456 -20.25 -4.75 19.57
C VAL A 456 -21.01 -4.12 18.40
N ASN A 457 -20.90 -2.80 18.30
CA ASN A 457 -21.53 -2.00 17.26
C ASN A 457 -20.49 -1.10 16.57
N THR A 458 -20.61 -0.96 15.26
CA THR A 458 -19.82 0.01 14.50
C THR A 458 -20.63 1.30 14.33
N LEU A 459 -20.14 2.40 14.92
CA LEU A 459 -20.67 3.75 14.78
C LEU A 459 -19.84 4.54 13.75
N ALA A 460 -20.38 5.67 13.30
CA ALA A 460 -19.68 6.56 12.38
C ALA A 460 -19.92 8.03 12.74
N ALA A 461 -18.87 8.84 12.63
CA ALA A 461 -18.93 10.29 12.51
C ALA A 461 -18.76 10.64 11.03
N GLN A 462 -19.76 11.31 10.44
CA GLN A 462 -19.77 11.61 9.00
C GLN A 462 -20.15 13.06 8.73
N ASN A 463 -19.61 13.61 7.64
CA ASN A 463 -20.02 14.92 7.13
C ASN A 463 -20.34 14.83 5.62
N HIS A 464 -21.62 14.77 5.29
CA HIS A 464 -22.08 14.68 3.90
C HIS A 464 -22.15 16.06 3.20
N LEU A 465 -21.89 17.15 3.93
CA LEU A 465 -21.82 18.51 3.37
C LEU A 465 -20.39 18.87 2.95
N LEU A 466 -19.58 17.86 2.62
CA LEU A 466 -18.19 18.04 2.18
C LEU A 466 -18.14 18.81 0.85
N PHE A 467 -17.31 19.85 0.80
CA PHE A 467 -17.08 20.67 -0.39
C PHE A 467 -15.62 21.12 -0.41
N ILE A 468 -14.80 20.47 -1.23
CA ILE A 468 -13.36 20.77 -1.35
C ILE A 468 -13.17 21.68 -2.58
N PRO A 469 -12.63 22.91 -2.39
CA PRO A 469 -12.38 23.82 -3.49
C PRO A 469 -11.34 23.27 -4.50
N PRO A 470 -11.41 23.69 -5.77
CA PRO A 470 -10.36 23.41 -6.75
C PRO A 470 -8.99 23.89 -6.26
N ARG A 471 -7.95 23.10 -6.56
CA ARG A 471 -6.54 23.45 -6.31
C ARG A 471 -6.17 23.76 -4.87
N GLU A 472 -7.02 23.42 -3.89
CA GLU A 472 -6.75 23.65 -2.47
C GLU A 472 -5.82 22.55 -1.93
N PRO A 473 -4.57 22.85 -1.54
CA PRO A 473 -3.58 21.84 -1.13
C PRO A 473 -3.81 21.30 0.29
N ASN A 474 -4.67 21.94 1.10
CA ASN A 474 -4.86 21.55 2.49
C ASN A 474 -6.26 21.93 3.04
N TYR A 475 -7.32 21.51 2.35
CA TYR A 475 -8.68 21.76 2.82
C TYR A 475 -8.96 20.95 4.08
N GLN A 476 -9.42 21.60 5.15
CA GLN A 476 -9.76 20.92 6.40
C GLN A 476 -11.24 21.03 6.71
N THR A 477 -11.81 19.93 7.20
CA THR A 477 -13.20 19.89 7.69
C THR A 477 -13.34 18.83 8.78
N SER A 478 -14.50 18.80 9.45
CA SER A 478 -14.74 17.83 10.51
C SER A 478 -16.12 17.20 10.45
N ALA A 479 -16.23 16.02 11.06
CA ALA A 479 -17.48 15.40 11.44
C ALA A 479 -17.55 15.24 12.96
N TRP A 480 -18.76 15.15 13.49
CA TRP A 480 -19.00 15.01 14.92
C TRP A 480 -19.91 13.84 15.23
N HIS A 481 -19.60 13.14 16.32
CA HIS A 481 -20.47 12.15 16.94
C HIS A 481 -20.64 12.49 18.43
N THR A 482 -21.86 12.39 18.95
CA THR A 482 -22.14 12.60 20.38
C THR A 482 -22.64 11.31 21.01
N PHE A 483 -21.92 10.80 22.00
CA PHE A 483 -22.28 9.60 22.74
C PHE A 483 -23.45 9.91 23.69
N ARG A 484 -24.58 9.23 23.50
CA ARG A 484 -25.82 9.50 24.25
C ARG A 484 -25.94 8.71 25.55
N ARG A 485 -24.94 7.88 25.84
CA ARG A 485 -24.82 6.96 26.97
C ARG A 485 -23.35 6.65 27.19
N ASP A 486 -23.03 6.10 28.35
CA ASP A 486 -21.70 5.58 28.61
C ASP A 486 -21.41 4.45 27.60
N THR A 487 -20.22 4.52 27.01
CA THR A 487 -19.83 3.71 25.85
C THR A 487 -18.36 3.35 26.00
N LEU A 488 -18.00 2.11 25.74
CA LEU A 488 -16.62 1.66 25.69
C LEU A 488 -16.16 1.66 24.23
N LEU A 489 -15.14 2.45 23.91
CA LEU A 489 -14.50 2.50 22.60
C LEU A 489 -13.46 1.40 22.50
N LEU A 490 -13.51 0.61 21.42
CA LEU A 490 -12.61 -0.50 21.17
C LEU A 490 -11.58 -0.15 20.09
N SER A 491 -12.03 0.41 18.98
CA SER A 491 -11.16 0.73 17.84
C SER A 491 -11.66 1.91 17.02
N MET A 492 -10.78 2.47 16.20
CA MET A 492 -11.07 3.58 15.28
C MET A 492 -10.60 3.23 13.87
N PHE A 493 -11.36 3.60 12.85
CA PHE A 493 -11.02 3.34 11.44
C PHE A 493 -11.28 4.60 10.61
N PRO A 494 -10.26 5.44 10.34
CA PRO A 494 -10.40 6.63 9.49
C PRO A 494 -10.58 6.24 8.03
N HIS A 495 -11.50 6.91 7.34
CA HIS A 495 -11.78 6.65 5.93
C HIS A 495 -11.99 7.93 5.12
N MET A 496 -11.20 8.05 4.06
CA MET A 496 -11.19 9.09 3.01
C MET A 496 -10.76 8.46 1.68
N HIS A 497 -10.94 9.16 0.55
CA HIS A 497 -10.46 8.71 -0.75
C HIS A 497 -9.08 9.30 -1.10
N VAL A 498 -8.76 9.38 -2.40
CA VAL A 498 -7.41 9.65 -2.95
C VAL A 498 -6.86 11.05 -2.66
N ARG A 499 -7.69 11.97 -2.18
CA ARG A 499 -7.25 13.30 -1.72
C ARG A 499 -7.05 13.35 -0.21
N GLY A 500 -7.42 12.31 0.53
CA GLY A 500 -7.17 12.22 1.96
C GLY A 500 -5.68 12.42 2.26
N LYS A 501 -5.39 13.33 3.19
CA LYS A 501 -4.02 13.74 3.53
C LYS A 501 -3.69 13.48 5.00
N ALA A 502 -4.62 13.78 5.89
CA ALA A 502 -4.49 13.52 7.33
C ALA A 502 -5.85 13.31 7.98
N PHE A 503 -5.89 12.54 9.05
CA PHE A 503 -7.11 12.27 9.82
C PHE A 503 -6.83 12.25 11.32
N ARG A 504 -7.72 12.80 12.13
CA ARG A 504 -7.57 12.83 13.58
C ARG A 504 -8.89 12.59 14.29
N TYR A 505 -8.84 11.83 15.38
CA TYR A 505 -9.93 11.64 16.34
C TYR A 505 -9.62 12.39 17.62
N GLU A 506 -10.52 13.29 17.99
CA GLU A 506 -10.42 14.07 19.21
C GLU A 506 -11.72 13.91 19.99
N VAL A 507 -11.64 13.85 21.31
CA VAL A 507 -12.80 13.80 22.19
C VAL A 507 -12.84 15.02 23.08
N ARG A 508 -14.04 15.54 23.29
CA ARG A 508 -14.36 16.51 24.32
C ARG A 508 -15.32 15.88 25.31
N TYR A 509 -14.89 15.76 26.56
CA TYR A 509 -15.66 15.17 27.63
C TYR A 509 -16.72 16.14 28.19
N PRO A 510 -17.73 15.65 28.94
CA PRO A 510 -18.76 16.48 29.54
C PRO A 510 -18.23 17.54 30.53
N ASP A 511 -17.09 17.28 31.16
CA ASP A 511 -16.43 18.22 32.08
C ASP A 511 -15.64 19.33 31.35
N GLY A 512 -15.56 19.26 30.02
CA GLY A 512 -14.87 20.22 29.17
C GLY A 512 -13.42 19.86 28.84
N THR A 513 -12.88 18.77 29.39
CA THR A 513 -11.55 18.28 29.02
C THR A 513 -11.53 17.77 27.58
N GLU A 514 -10.38 17.88 26.92
CA GLU A 514 -10.18 17.46 25.53
C GLU A 514 -8.95 16.55 25.43
N GLU A 515 -9.02 15.57 24.53
CA GLU A 515 -7.96 14.58 24.31
C GLU A 515 -7.93 14.17 22.83
N ILE A 516 -6.73 13.97 22.28
CA ILE A 516 -6.54 13.36 20.96
C ILE A 516 -6.37 11.86 21.17
N LEU A 517 -7.26 11.06 20.57
CA LEU A 517 -7.21 9.60 20.69
C LEU A 517 -6.40 8.93 19.59
N LEU A 518 -6.38 9.53 18.40
CA LEU A 518 -5.66 9.03 17.23
C LEU A 518 -5.35 10.23 16.32
N ASP A 519 -4.10 10.30 15.86
CA ASP A 519 -3.64 11.30 14.89
C ASP A 519 -2.89 10.57 13.77
N VAL A 520 -3.38 10.68 12.54
CA VAL A 520 -2.82 10.08 11.33
C VAL A 520 -2.37 11.22 10.41
N PRO A 521 -1.15 11.75 10.59
CA PRO A 521 -0.68 12.95 9.88
C PRO A 521 -0.35 12.70 8.39
N ARG A 522 -0.15 11.43 7.99
CA ARG A 522 0.13 11.01 6.61
C ARG A 522 -0.85 9.90 6.23
N TYR A 523 -2.12 10.27 6.03
CA TYR A 523 -3.12 9.31 5.55
C TYR A 523 -2.75 8.83 4.14
N ASP A 524 -2.83 7.53 3.91
CA ASP A 524 -2.63 6.91 2.61
C ASP A 524 -3.88 6.09 2.24
N PHE A 525 -4.49 6.40 1.11
CA PHE A 525 -5.69 5.71 0.63
C PHE A 525 -5.46 4.22 0.38
N ASN A 526 -4.23 3.82 0.05
CA ASN A 526 -3.88 2.42 -0.14
C ASN A 526 -3.76 1.64 1.17
N TRP A 527 -3.57 2.35 2.30
CA TRP A 527 -3.36 1.78 3.64
C TRP A 527 -4.42 2.26 4.62
N GLN A 528 -5.60 1.65 4.55
CA GLN A 528 -6.72 1.95 5.43
C GLN A 528 -6.81 0.90 6.54
N GLN A 529 -6.37 1.26 7.73
CA GLN A 529 -6.23 0.34 8.86
C GLN A 529 -7.18 0.66 10.01
N THR A 530 -7.51 -0.38 10.75
CA THR A 530 -8.16 -0.28 12.05
C THR A 530 -7.08 -0.02 13.10
N TYR A 531 -7.32 0.94 13.97
CA TYR A 531 -6.49 1.21 15.12
C TYR A 531 -7.18 0.67 16.37
N GLU A 532 -6.77 -0.52 16.79
CA GLU A 532 -7.34 -1.22 17.95
C GLU A 532 -6.69 -0.71 19.22
N LEU A 533 -7.49 -0.18 20.15
CA LEU A 533 -6.93 0.33 21.41
C LEU A 533 -6.40 -0.83 22.24
N ALA A 534 -5.17 -0.69 22.75
CA ALA A 534 -4.58 -1.67 23.65
C ALA A 534 -5.42 -1.87 24.92
N GLU A 535 -6.08 -0.81 25.37
CA GLU A 535 -7.08 -0.86 26.42
C GLU A 535 -8.36 -0.15 25.96
N PRO A 536 -9.53 -0.81 26.01
CA PRO A 536 -10.81 -0.19 25.71
C PRO A 536 -11.06 1.07 26.54
N LYS A 537 -11.50 2.15 25.88
CA LYS A 537 -11.62 3.47 26.52
C LYS A 537 -13.06 3.81 26.87
N LEU A 538 -13.32 4.10 28.16
CA LEU A 538 -14.64 4.56 28.59
C LEU A 538 -14.89 6.00 28.12
N LEU A 539 -15.96 6.18 27.35
CA LEU A 539 -16.49 7.46 26.93
C LEU A 539 -17.81 7.72 27.66
N PRO A 540 -17.82 8.62 28.67
CA PRO A 540 -19.04 8.98 29.39
C PRO A 540 -20.13 9.54 28.47
N LYS A 541 -21.37 9.39 28.90
CA LYS A 541 -22.52 10.05 28.26
C LYS A 541 -22.28 11.55 28.12
N GLY A 542 -22.49 12.06 26.92
CA GLY A 542 -22.30 13.47 26.58
C GLY A 542 -20.94 13.78 25.98
N THR A 543 -19.99 12.85 26.00
CA THR A 543 -18.74 12.96 25.25
C THR A 543 -19.03 13.22 23.78
N ARG A 544 -18.29 14.15 23.19
CA ARG A 544 -18.37 14.51 21.77
C ARG A 544 -17.05 14.16 21.11
N MET A 545 -17.10 13.32 20.09
CA MET A 545 -15.95 13.01 19.26
C MET A 545 -15.98 13.84 17.99
N ARG A 546 -14.85 14.51 17.69
CA ARG A 546 -14.56 15.20 16.44
C ARG A 546 -13.62 14.34 15.62
N CYS A 547 -14.02 14.05 14.38
CA CYS A 547 -13.14 13.49 13.36
C CYS A 547 -12.72 14.65 12.44
N LEU A 548 -11.47 15.08 12.53
CA LEU A 548 -10.88 16.13 11.70
C LEU A 548 -10.17 15.48 10.51
N ALA A 549 -10.45 15.96 9.30
CA ALA A 549 -9.86 15.46 8.07
C ALA A 549 -9.24 16.61 7.28
N ALA A 550 -8.11 16.33 6.63
CA ALA A 550 -7.44 17.21 5.68
C ALA A 550 -7.35 16.55 4.30
N TYR A 551 -7.51 17.36 3.25
CA TYR A 551 -7.50 16.92 1.85
C TYR A 551 -6.56 17.76 0.99
N ASP A 552 -5.93 17.12 -0.01
CA ASP A 552 -5.10 17.75 -1.03
C ASP A 552 -5.76 17.63 -2.41
N ASN A 553 -6.41 18.72 -2.85
CA ASN A 553 -6.98 18.86 -4.20
C ASN A 553 -6.07 19.68 -5.14
N SER A 554 -4.78 19.82 -4.82
CA SER A 554 -3.81 20.52 -5.67
C SER A 554 -3.35 19.68 -6.86
N THR A 555 -2.56 20.29 -7.74
CA THR A 555 -1.87 19.64 -8.86
C THR A 555 -0.70 18.75 -8.43
N ASP A 556 -0.21 18.94 -7.20
CA ASP A 556 0.95 18.22 -6.69
C ASP A 556 0.57 16.83 -6.15
N ASN A 557 -0.72 16.63 -5.82
CA ASN A 557 -1.26 15.32 -5.52
C ASN A 557 -1.40 14.49 -6.81
N ILE A 558 -0.42 13.61 -7.06
CA ILE A 558 -0.38 12.72 -8.23
C ILE A 558 -1.64 11.85 -8.35
N ALA A 559 -2.25 11.46 -7.22
CA ALA A 559 -3.45 10.64 -7.20
C ALA A 559 -4.74 11.44 -7.46
N ASN A 560 -4.66 12.76 -7.62
CA ASN A 560 -5.81 13.62 -7.89
C ASN A 560 -6.21 13.52 -9.38
N PRO A 561 -7.37 12.93 -9.71
CA PRO A 561 -7.79 12.76 -11.10
C PRO A 561 -8.17 14.08 -11.78
N ASN A 562 -8.56 15.11 -10.99
CA ASN A 562 -8.94 16.41 -11.52
C ASN A 562 -8.83 17.51 -10.45
N PRO A 563 -7.74 18.31 -10.45
CA PRO A 563 -7.53 19.38 -9.46
C PRO A 563 -8.39 20.64 -9.72
N ASP A 564 -8.98 20.78 -10.90
CA ASP A 564 -9.82 21.93 -11.27
C ASP A 564 -11.28 21.77 -10.83
N ARG A 565 -11.65 20.58 -10.39
CA ARG A 565 -13.01 20.24 -9.99
C ARG A 565 -13.24 20.54 -8.50
N ILE A 566 -14.44 21.06 -8.21
CA ILE A 566 -15.02 21.03 -6.87
C ILE A 566 -15.37 19.58 -6.51
N VAL A 567 -14.85 19.10 -5.38
CA VAL A 567 -15.10 17.74 -4.90
C VAL A 567 -16.17 17.77 -3.80
N HIS A 568 -17.09 16.81 -3.85
CA HIS A 568 -18.19 16.67 -2.90
C HIS A 568 -18.18 15.29 -2.25
N TRP A 569 -19.03 15.10 -1.24
CA TRP A 569 -19.21 13.78 -0.63
C TRP A 569 -19.78 12.77 -1.65
N GLY A 570 -19.14 11.62 -1.85
CA GLY A 570 -19.64 10.60 -2.76
C GLY A 570 -18.93 9.26 -2.60
N ASP A 571 -19.53 8.20 -3.16
CA ASP A 571 -19.03 6.83 -3.05
C ASP A 571 -17.85 6.52 -3.98
N GLN A 572 -17.66 7.30 -5.04
CA GLN A 572 -16.62 6.99 -6.01
C GLN A 572 -15.26 7.52 -5.55
N THR A 573 -14.20 6.81 -5.93
CA THR A 573 -12.81 7.14 -5.57
C THR A 573 -12.38 8.55 -5.99
N TRP A 574 -13.00 9.13 -7.03
CA TRP A 574 -12.74 10.51 -7.48
C TRP A 574 -13.60 11.57 -6.77
N ASP A 575 -14.64 11.17 -6.04
CA ASP A 575 -15.34 11.99 -5.04
C ASP A 575 -14.56 11.88 -3.71
N GLU A 576 -15.10 12.38 -2.60
CA GLU A 576 -14.45 12.23 -1.29
C GLU A 576 -15.39 11.78 -0.19
N MET A 577 -14.80 11.29 0.90
CA MET A 577 -15.51 10.92 2.12
C MET A 577 -14.81 11.46 3.34
N LEU A 578 -15.60 11.84 4.34
CA LEU A 578 -15.15 11.98 5.72
C LEU A 578 -15.94 11.00 6.57
N ILE A 579 -15.35 9.86 6.89
CA ILE A 579 -15.94 8.92 7.83
C ILE A 579 -14.93 8.54 8.89
N GLY A 580 -15.26 8.84 10.14
CA GLY A 580 -14.58 8.27 11.29
C GLY A 580 -15.39 7.12 11.85
N PHE A 581 -15.03 5.88 11.51
CA PHE A 581 -15.68 4.70 12.07
C PHE A 581 -15.13 4.38 13.46
N MET A 582 -15.99 3.87 14.33
CA MET A 582 -15.66 3.50 15.71
C MET A 582 -16.33 2.18 16.05
N GLU A 583 -15.58 1.21 16.55
CA GLU A 583 -16.18 0.03 17.18
C GLU A 583 -16.36 0.28 18.67
N VAL A 584 -17.58 0.01 19.16
CA VAL A 584 -17.96 0.31 20.53
C VAL A 584 -18.82 -0.79 21.13
N THR A 585 -18.81 -0.86 22.46
CA THR A 585 -19.70 -1.73 23.25
C THR A 585 -20.19 -1.00 24.50
N ASP A 586 -21.11 -1.61 25.22
CA ASP A 586 -21.54 -1.16 26.54
C ASP A 586 -20.43 -1.44 27.59
N PRO A 587 -20.21 -0.53 28.57
CA PRO A 587 -19.16 -0.68 29.57
C PRO A 587 -19.43 -1.82 30.56
N ASP A 588 -20.68 -1.96 31.01
CA ASP A 588 -21.14 -3.06 31.87
C ASP A 588 -21.49 -4.31 31.03
N PRO A 589 -21.38 -5.54 31.58
CA PRO A 589 -21.94 -6.71 30.91
C PRO A 589 -23.44 -6.49 30.74
N THR A 590 -23.94 -6.59 29.51
CA THR A 590 -25.40 -6.57 29.31
C THR A 590 -25.92 -7.97 29.63
N PRO A 591 -26.63 -8.22 30.75
CA PRO A 591 -27.24 -9.52 30.94
C PRO A 591 -28.45 -9.56 30.01
N ARG A 592 -28.35 -10.31 28.91
CA ARG A 592 -29.55 -10.59 28.11
C ARG A 592 -30.31 -11.73 28.77
N THR A 593 -31.39 -11.37 29.46
CA THR A 593 -32.43 -12.34 29.84
C THR A 593 -32.97 -12.99 28.57
N ALA A 594 -32.85 -14.31 28.49
CA ALA A 594 -33.46 -15.10 27.44
C ALA A 594 -34.97 -14.79 27.41
N LYS A 595 -35.44 -14.09 26.37
CA LYS A 595 -36.87 -14.04 26.08
C LYS A 595 -37.26 -15.40 25.52
N THR A 596 -37.69 -16.29 26.40
CA THR A 596 -38.45 -17.48 26.05
C THR A 596 -39.58 -17.10 25.10
N ALA A 597 -39.61 -17.75 23.94
CA ALA A 597 -40.75 -17.72 23.03
C ALA A 597 -41.97 -18.23 23.80
N ALA A 598 -42.90 -17.32 24.13
CA ALA A 598 -44.22 -17.72 24.58
C ALA A 598 -44.98 -18.23 23.35
N THR A 599 -45.06 -19.55 23.24
CA THR A 599 -46.00 -20.24 22.37
C THR A 599 -47.41 -19.85 22.78
N SER A 600 -48.12 -19.13 21.91
CA SER A 600 -49.55 -18.92 22.02
C SER A 600 -50.25 -20.22 21.65
N ASP A 601 -50.51 -21.04 22.65
CA ASP A 601 -51.35 -22.22 22.54
C ASP A 601 -52.82 -21.78 22.68
N THR A 602 -53.48 -21.53 21.56
CA THR A 602 -54.94 -21.41 21.50
C THR A 602 -55.50 -22.74 21.02
N SER A 603 -55.75 -23.66 21.96
CA SER A 603 -56.71 -24.73 21.75
C SER A 603 -58.10 -24.23 22.11
N ALA A 604 -58.98 -24.25 21.10
CA ALA A 604 -60.39 -23.97 21.25
C ALA A 604 -61.10 -25.18 21.88
N ALA A 605 -61.87 -24.95 22.94
CA ALA A 605 -62.89 -25.87 23.42
C ALA A 605 -64.02 -25.06 24.09
N GLN A 606 -65.02 -24.69 23.28
CA GLN A 606 -66.47 -24.81 23.49
C GLN A 606 -67.24 -23.88 22.55
#